data_AF-A0AAN7E3A8-F1
#
_entry.id   AF-A0AAN7E3A8-F1
#
_cell.length_a   1.000
_cell.length_b   1.000
_cell.length_c   1.000
_cell.angle_alpha   90.00
_cell.angle_beta   90.00
_cell.angle_gamma   90.00
#
_symmetry.space_group_name_H-M   'P 1'
#
loop_
_entity.id
_entity.type
_entity.pdbx_description
1 polymer ?
#
loop_
_entity_poly.entity_id
_entity_poly.type
_entity_poly.pdbx_seq_one_letter_code
_entity_poly.pdbx_strand_id
1 'polypeptide(L)'
;MYIATASEQGTIIRVHLVSDATKVQYRMHPSLSEFPSNSFYEGTLQNGVTINERQSSGIDFPWPVPNRPMFFNVQMGQEEISASGTSYLNGTEAANVEKIVTTFLRSGVVPSQIGVITPYEGQREYIVNYMSRNGALRQQLYKEIEVASVDSFQGREKDYIILSCVRSNEHQFPSLEGIGFLNDPHRLNVALNRARYGNCHSGES
;
A
#
# COMPACT_ATOMS: atom_id res chain seq x y z
N MET A 1 -27.72 -2.69 18.94
CA MET A 1 -29.06 -3.00 19.47
C MET A 1 -29.36 -4.45 19.09
N TYR A 2 -29.54 -5.33 20.07
CA TYR A 2 -29.66 -6.78 19.83
C TYR A 2 -31.12 -7.18 19.62
N ILE A 3 -31.43 -7.90 18.54
CA ILE A 3 -32.67 -8.66 18.42
C ILE A 3 -32.27 -10.10 18.11
N ALA A 4 -32.40 -10.96 19.12
CA ALA A 4 -32.29 -12.40 18.93
C ALA A 4 -33.70 -12.97 18.72
N THR A 5 -33.92 -13.68 17.62
CA THR A 5 -35.06 -14.58 17.47
C THR A 5 -34.52 -16.00 17.41
N ALA A 6 -34.97 -16.85 18.32
CA ALA A 6 -34.62 -18.27 18.35
C ALA A 6 -35.62 -19.06 17.51
N SER A 7 -35.13 -20.03 16.72
CA SER A 7 -35.98 -21.12 16.22
C SER A 7 -35.44 -22.46 16.71
N GLU A 8 -36.34 -23.28 17.25
CA GLU A 8 -36.08 -24.62 17.78
C GLU A 8 -35.78 -25.61 16.64
N GLN A 9 -34.53 -25.71 16.19
CA GLN A 9 -33.99 -26.88 15.48
C GLN A 9 -32.48 -26.73 15.26
N GLY A 10 -31.70 -27.15 16.26
CA GLY A 10 -30.39 -27.82 16.11
C GLY A 10 -29.31 -27.25 15.18
N THR A 11 -29.36 -25.99 14.77
CA THR A 11 -28.41 -25.40 13.81
C THR A 11 -27.49 -24.41 14.51
N ILE A 12 -26.19 -24.51 14.26
CA ILE A 12 -25.14 -23.63 14.77
C ILE A 12 -25.53 -22.17 14.50
N ILE A 13 -25.80 -21.41 15.57
CA ILE A 13 -26.04 -19.97 15.49
C ILE A 13 -24.69 -19.31 15.21
N ARG A 14 -24.44 -18.97 13.94
CA ARG A 14 -23.34 -18.06 13.58
C ARG A 14 -23.74 -16.65 14.03
N VAL A 15 -23.26 -16.25 15.20
CA VAL A 15 -23.34 -14.87 15.67
C VAL A 15 -22.39 -14.04 14.80
N HIS A 16 -22.92 -13.38 13.78
CA HIS A 16 -22.18 -12.33 13.07
C HIS A 16 -22.13 -11.10 13.96
N LEU A 17 -20.99 -10.92 14.64
CA LEU A 17 -20.66 -9.67 15.31
C LEU A 17 -20.41 -8.60 14.23
N VAL A 18 -21.46 -7.92 13.78
CA VAL A 18 -21.31 -6.74 12.93
C VAL A 18 -20.94 -5.59 13.86
N SER A 19 -19.65 -5.33 14.02
CA SER A 19 -19.19 -4.07 14.62
C SER A 19 -19.69 -2.91 13.76
N ASP A 20 -20.20 -1.85 14.38
CA ASP A 20 -20.61 -0.59 13.74
C ASP A 20 -19.36 0.12 13.17
N ALA A 21 -18.82 -0.43 12.07
CA ALA A 21 -17.75 0.19 11.32
C ALA A 21 -18.36 1.37 10.56
N THR A 22 -17.74 2.54 10.66
CA THR A 22 -18.12 3.74 9.92
C THR A 22 -18.21 3.42 8.43
N LYS A 23 -19.45 3.34 7.91
CA LYS A 23 -19.73 2.93 6.52
C LYS A 23 -19.30 3.94 5.47
N VAL A 24 -18.80 5.11 5.84
CA VAL A 24 -18.43 6.18 4.90
C VAL A 24 -16.97 6.56 5.11
N GLN A 25 -16.15 6.41 4.07
CA GLN A 25 -14.76 6.83 4.04
C GLN A 25 -14.65 8.24 3.43
N TYR A 26 -13.89 9.13 4.07
CA TYR A 26 -13.67 10.51 3.59
C TYR A 26 -12.22 10.77 3.17
N ARG A 27 -11.40 9.73 3.07
CA ARG A 27 -9.95 9.86 2.92
C ARG A 27 -9.50 9.73 1.47
N MET A 28 -9.79 8.61 0.85
CA MET A 28 -9.16 8.17 -0.39
C MET A 28 -9.97 8.58 -1.61
N HIS A 29 -9.30 8.72 -2.76
CA HIS A 29 -9.96 8.74 -4.06
C HIS A 29 -10.86 7.50 -4.24
N PRO A 30 -12.08 7.61 -4.79
CA PRO A 30 -13.01 6.49 -4.91
C PRO A 30 -12.46 5.23 -5.60
N SER A 31 -11.51 5.37 -6.53
CA SER A 31 -10.87 4.21 -7.18
C SER A 31 -9.96 3.42 -6.24
N LEU A 32 -9.41 4.05 -5.20
CA LEU A 32 -8.53 3.40 -4.21
C LEU A 32 -9.33 2.61 -3.19
N SER A 33 -10.56 3.04 -2.87
CA SER A 33 -11.42 2.39 -1.88
C SER A 33 -12.18 1.17 -2.44
N GLU A 34 -12.28 1.05 -3.76
CA GLU A 34 -13.03 -0.02 -4.44
C GLU A 34 -12.55 -1.42 -4.03
N PHE A 35 -11.24 -1.70 -4.13
CA PHE A 35 -10.69 -2.99 -3.76
C PHE A 35 -10.82 -3.27 -2.25
N PRO A 36 -10.36 -2.38 -1.33
CA PRO A 36 -10.55 -2.61 0.10
C PRO A 36 -12.01 -2.80 0.51
N SER A 37 -12.94 -2.02 -0.07
CA SER A 37 -14.37 -2.14 0.19
C SER A 37 -14.88 -3.55 -0.15
N ASN A 38 -14.59 -4.02 -1.36
CA ASN A 38 -15.06 -5.32 -1.83
C ASN A 38 -14.38 -6.49 -1.10
N SER A 39 -13.08 -6.37 -0.81
CA SER A 39 -12.28 -7.46 -0.23
C SER A 39 -12.42 -7.59 1.29
N PHE A 40 -12.62 -6.48 2.02
CA PHE A 40 -12.59 -6.48 3.49
C PHE A 40 -13.88 -5.99 4.15
N TYR A 41 -14.77 -5.32 3.40
CA TYR A 41 -15.98 -4.71 3.92
C TYR A 41 -17.25 -5.14 3.17
N GLU A 42 -17.21 -6.26 2.42
CA GLU A 42 -18.35 -6.80 1.66
C GLU A 42 -19.01 -5.78 0.71
N GLY A 43 -18.22 -4.82 0.21
CA GLY A 43 -18.72 -3.73 -0.65
C GLY A 43 -19.54 -2.66 0.08
N THR A 44 -19.59 -2.69 1.42
CA THR A 44 -20.43 -1.78 2.22
C THR A 44 -19.79 -0.42 2.49
N LEU A 45 -18.50 -0.23 2.17
CA LEU A 45 -17.79 1.03 2.37
C LEU A 45 -18.19 2.05 1.28
N GLN A 46 -18.85 3.11 1.70
CA GLN A 46 -19.29 4.24 0.87
C GLN A 46 -18.23 5.33 0.82
N ASN A 47 -18.23 6.12 -0.26
CA ASN A 47 -17.34 7.27 -0.42
C ASN A 47 -18.05 8.55 0.00
N GLY A 48 -17.50 9.24 1.00
CA GLY A 48 -17.92 10.58 1.41
C GLY A 48 -17.16 11.70 0.70
N VAL A 49 -16.29 11.34 -0.26
CA VAL A 49 -15.54 12.27 -1.11
C VAL A 49 -15.68 11.89 -2.57
N THR A 50 -15.68 12.88 -3.43
CA THR A 50 -15.79 12.75 -4.89
C THR A 50 -14.42 12.60 -5.56
N ILE A 51 -14.44 12.18 -6.83
CA ILE A 51 -13.24 12.14 -7.69
C ILE A 51 -12.57 13.52 -7.75
N ASN A 52 -13.36 14.58 -7.96
CA ASN A 52 -12.84 15.95 -8.09
C ASN A 52 -12.16 16.46 -6.82
N GLU A 53 -12.69 16.13 -5.64
CA GLU A 53 -12.08 16.47 -4.35
C GLU A 53 -10.78 15.71 -4.07
N ARG A 54 -10.47 14.71 -4.89
CA ARG A 54 -9.26 13.87 -4.81
C ARG A 54 -8.44 13.87 -6.10
N GLN A 55 -8.67 14.86 -6.97
CA GLN A 55 -7.74 15.20 -8.04
C GLN A 55 -6.66 16.14 -7.50
N SER A 56 -5.40 15.82 -7.76
CA SER A 56 -4.27 16.66 -7.38
C SER A 56 -4.11 17.79 -8.39
N SER A 57 -4.50 19.01 -8.01
CA SER A 57 -4.31 20.18 -8.88
C SER A 57 -2.82 20.50 -9.02
N GLY A 58 -2.36 20.70 -10.27
CA GLY A 58 -0.97 21.07 -10.56
C GLY A 58 0.05 19.94 -10.45
N ILE A 59 -0.38 18.68 -10.25
CA ILE A 59 0.49 17.51 -10.29
C ILE A 59 0.29 16.77 -11.62
N ASP A 60 1.31 16.78 -12.48
CA ASP A 60 1.29 16.12 -13.78
C ASP A 60 2.04 14.78 -13.72
N PHE A 61 1.47 13.82 -12.99
CA PHE A 61 2.03 12.48 -12.89
C PHE A 61 1.45 11.57 -13.99
N PRO A 62 2.27 10.77 -14.70
CA PRO A 62 1.83 9.93 -15.81
C PRO A 62 1.14 8.65 -15.34
N TRP A 63 -0.08 8.78 -14.80
CA TRP A 63 -0.89 7.64 -14.40
C TRP A 63 -1.22 6.75 -15.61
N PRO A 64 -1.04 5.41 -15.53
CA PRO A 64 -1.32 4.51 -16.65
C PRO A 64 -2.78 4.57 -17.13
N VAL A 65 -3.70 4.82 -16.20
CA VAL A 65 -5.13 5.02 -16.49
C VAL A 65 -5.52 6.42 -16.01
N PRO A 66 -5.95 7.31 -16.92
CA PRO A 66 -6.42 8.65 -16.54
C PRO A 66 -7.53 8.58 -15.47
N ASN A 67 -7.47 9.48 -14.48
CA ASN A 67 -8.40 9.54 -13.35
C ASN A 67 -8.43 8.30 -12.43
N ARG A 68 -7.47 7.38 -12.57
CA ARG A 68 -7.23 6.33 -11.57
C ARG A 68 -5.81 6.49 -11.05
N PRO A 69 -5.62 7.20 -9.92
CA PRO A 69 -4.30 7.47 -9.35
C PRO A 69 -3.74 6.24 -8.63
N MET A 70 -3.70 5.11 -9.34
CA MET A 70 -3.10 3.88 -8.86
C MET A 70 -2.58 3.01 -9.99
N PHE A 71 -1.53 2.27 -9.69
CA PHE A 71 -1.05 1.20 -10.56
C PHE A 71 -0.30 0.15 -9.74
N PHE A 72 -0.19 -1.05 -10.33
CA PHE A 72 0.69 -2.10 -9.87
C PHE A 72 1.77 -2.29 -10.92
N ASN A 73 3.01 -2.02 -10.54
CA ASN A 73 4.20 -2.21 -11.36
C ASN A 73 4.70 -3.63 -11.15
N VAL A 74 4.33 -4.53 -12.08
CA VAL A 74 4.76 -5.92 -12.05
C VAL A 74 6.22 -6.00 -12.46
N GLN A 75 7.07 -6.56 -11.60
CA GLN A 75 8.50 -6.67 -11.87
C GLN A 75 9.05 -8.01 -11.45
N MET A 76 9.80 -8.66 -12.35
CA MET A 76 10.57 -9.86 -12.01
C MET A 76 11.90 -9.43 -11.39
N GLY A 77 12.11 -9.77 -10.14
CA GLY A 77 13.34 -9.43 -9.42
C GLY A 77 13.54 -10.39 -8.27
N GLN A 78 14.73 -10.98 -8.18
CA GLN A 78 15.01 -11.98 -7.15
C GLN A 78 15.19 -11.31 -5.77
N GLU A 79 14.54 -11.87 -4.76
CA GLU A 79 14.78 -11.50 -3.37
C GLU A 79 16.16 -11.96 -2.88
N GLU A 80 16.77 -11.16 -2.01
CA GLU A 80 18.05 -11.46 -1.36
C GLU A 80 17.88 -11.39 0.17
N ILE A 81 18.66 -12.18 0.91
CA ILE A 81 18.75 -12.07 2.36
C ILE A 81 19.54 -10.80 2.71
N SER A 82 18.98 -9.97 3.58
CA SER A 82 19.65 -8.74 4.03
C SER A 82 20.93 -9.02 4.80
N ALA A 83 21.78 -7.99 4.97
CA ALA A 83 23.00 -8.10 5.76
C ALA A 83 22.78 -8.54 7.22
N SER A 84 21.57 -8.36 7.76
CA SER A 84 21.20 -8.84 9.11
C SER A 84 21.01 -10.35 9.19
N GLY A 85 20.88 -11.04 8.05
CA GLY A 85 20.62 -12.48 7.97
C GLY A 85 19.18 -12.90 8.31
N THR A 86 18.32 -11.95 8.67
CA THR A 86 16.97 -12.19 9.23
C THR A 86 15.86 -11.45 8.49
N SER A 87 16.20 -10.69 7.45
CA SER A 87 15.23 -9.94 6.64
C SER A 87 15.53 -10.14 5.16
N TYR A 88 14.67 -9.60 4.30
CA TYR A 88 14.76 -9.72 2.85
C TYR A 88 14.81 -8.33 2.21
N LEU A 89 15.42 -8.27 1.04
CA LEU A 89 15.44 -7.10 0.18
C LEU A 89 15.30 -7.51 -1.29
N ASN A 90 14.88 -6.57 -2.13
CA ASN A 90 14.77 -6.76 -3.56
C ASN A 90 15.34 -5.52 -4.27
N GLY A 91 16.51 -5.70 -4.88
CA GLY A 91 17.24 -4.61 -5.52
C GLY A 91 16.49 -4.00 -6.72
N THR A 92 15.78 -4.84 -7.47
CA THR A 92 14.95 -4.41 -8.60
C THR A 92 13.81 -3.54 -8.13
N GLU A 93 13.05 -3.97 -7.10
CA GLU A 93 11.98 -3.14 -6.56
C GLU A 93 12.48 -1.81 -6.00
N ALA A 94 13.60 -1.82 -5.27
CA ALA A 94 14.15 -0.59 -4.69
C ALA A 94 14.56 0.45 -5.75
N ALA A 95 15.14 -0.01 -6.86
CA ALA A 95 15.46 0.83 -8.01
C ALA A 95 14.19 1.46 -8.62
N ASN A 96 13.07 0.75 -8.62
CA ASN A 96 11.83 1.24 -9.18
C ASN A 96 11.05 2.13 -8.21
N VAL A 97 11.11 1.86 -6.91
CA VAL A 97 10.66 2.80 -5.87
C VAL A 97 11.35 4.14 -6.05
N GLU A 98 12.68 4.17 -6.24
CA GLU A 98 13.41 5.42 -6.50
C GLU A 98 12.90 6.12 -7.77
N LYS A 99 12.70 5.41 -8.87
CA LYS A 99 12.17 6.00 -10.13
C LYS A 99 10.78 6.60 -9.94
N ILE A 100 9.89 5.92 -9.22
CA ILE A 100 8.53 6.40 -8.94
C ILE A 100 8.60 7.67 -8.08
N VAL A 101 9.40 7.63 -7.01
CA VAL A 101 9.65 8.80 -6.15
C VAL A 101 10.17 9.98 -6.97
N THR A 102 11.20 9.76 -7.80
CA THR A 102 11.78 10.80 -8.65
C THR A 102 10.76 11.37 -9.64
N THR A 103 9.87 10.53 -10.17
CA THR A 103 8.79 10.98 -11.05
C THR A 103 7.77 11.83 -10.30
N PHE A 104 7.37 11.46 -9.09
CA PHE A 104 6.50 12.29 -8.24
C PHE A 104 7.12 13.66 -7.94
N LEU A 105 8.39 13.68 -7.54
CA LEU A 105 9.11 14.93 -7.25
C LEU A 105 9.18 15.84 -8.49
N ARG A 106 9.45 15.27 -9.67
CA ARG A 106 9.44 16.00 -10.95
C ARG A 106 8.05 16.51 -11.35
N SER A 107 7.01 15.80 -10.94
CA SER A 107 5.61 16.16 -11.18
C SER A 107 5.10 17.24 -10.21
N GLY A 108 5.94 17.74 -9.30
CA GLY A 108 5.61 18.81 -8.36
C GLY A 108 5.16 18.36 -6.97
N VAL A 109 5.20 17.05 -6.68
CA VAL A 109 4.87 16.54 -5.34
C VAL A 109 5.99 16.89 -4.37
N VAL A 110 5.65 17.41 -3.18
CA VAL A 110 6.68 17.71 -2.17
C VAL A 110 7.08 16.45 -1.39
N PRO A 111 8.33 16.30 -0.94
CA PRO A 111 8.80 15.08 -0.26
C PRO A 111 7.92 14.62 0.91
N SER A 112 7.43 15.55 1.73
CA SER A 112 6.60 15.26 2.91
C SER A 112 5.24 14.61 2.57
N GLN A 113 4.78 14.73 1.32
CA GLN A 113 3.56 14.14 0.78
C GLN A 113 3.74 12.68 0.32
N ILE A 114 4.97 12.17 0.26
CA ILE A 114 5.29 10.84 -0.23
C ILE A 114 5.63 9.93 0.96
N GLY A 115 5.08 8.72 0.96
CA GLY A 115 5.48 7.64 1.86
C GLY A 115 5.82 6.37 1.09
N VAL A 116 6.84 5.66 1.54
CA VAL A 116 7.18 4.33 1.06
C VAL A 116 6.95 3.33 2.18
N ILE A 117 6.18 2.28 1.88
CA ILE A 117 5.84 1.22 2.80
C ILE A 117 6.44 -0.08 2.29
N THR A 118 7.07 -0.84 3.18
CA THR A 118 7.59 -2.18 2.87
C THR A 118 7.50 -3.08 4.10
N PRO A 119 7.18 -4.38 3.97
CA PRO A 119 7.03 -5.26 5.11
C PRO A 119 8.36 -5.71 5.73
N TYR A 120 9.47 -5.57 5.01
CA TYR A 120 10.78 -6.06 5.43
C TYR A 120 11.70 -4.91 5.84
N GLU A 121 12.26 -5.02 7.04
CA GLU A 121 13.21 -4.03 7.55
C GLU A 121 14.48 -3.93 6.69
N GLY A 122 14.95 -5.07 6.16
CA GLY A 122 16.06 -5.10 5.21
C GLY A 122 15.78 -4.26 3.95
N GLN A 123 14.57 -4.36 3.40
CA GLN A 123 14.16 -3.53 2.27
C GLN A 123 14.02 -2.06 2.63
N ARG A 124 13.49 -1.74 3.83
CA ARG A 124 13.36 -0.35 4.29
C ARG A 124 14.73 0.33 4.29
N GLU A 125 15.72 -0.30 4.90
CA GLU A 125 17.10 0.20 4.94
C GLU A 125 17.70 0.27 3.54
N TYR A 126 17.48 -0.75 2.72
CA TYR A 126 17.99 -0.81 1.36
C TYR A 126 17.45 0.32 0.49
N ILE A 127 16.14 0.60 0.52
CA ILE A 127 15.50 1.70 -0.21
C ILE A 127 16.07 3.06 0.23
N VAL A 128 16.20 3.31 1.53
CA VAL A 128 16.77 4.57 2.05
C VAL A 128 18.20 4.76 1.54
N ASN A 129 19.02 3.72 1.63
CA ASN A 129 20.41 3.75 1.16
C ASN A 129 20.49 3.91 -0.36
N TYR A 130 19.61 3.23 -1.11
CA TYR A 130 19.56 3.28 -2.56
C TYR A 130 19.21 4.69 -3.05
N MET A 131 18.16 5.31 -2.51
CA MET A 131 17.77 6.68 -2.88
C MET A 131 18.86 7.70 -2.53
N SER A 132 19.54 7.54 -1.39
CA SER A 132 20.64 8.43 -0.98
C SER A 132 21.85 8.37 -1.94
N ARG A 133 22.16 7.18 -2.46
CA ARG A 133 23.34 6.94 -3.32
C ARG A 133 23.06 7.14 -4.81
N ASN A 134 21.89 6.73 -5.28
CA ASN A 134 21.56 6.63 -6.70
C ASN A 134 20.47 7.60 -7.15
N GLY A 135 19.85 8.34 -6.22
CA GLY A 135 18.77 9.27 -6.54
C GLY A 135 19.19 10.33 -7.57
N ALA A 136 18.35 10.53 -8.58
CA ALA A 136 18.64 11.47 -9.67
C ALA A 136 18.54 12.96 -9.28
N LEU A 137 17.98 13.27 -8.10
CA LEU A 137 17.75 14.63 -7.59
C LEU A 137 18.64 14.93 -6.37
N ARG A 138 18.48 16.13 -5.78
CA ARG A 138 19.23 16.50 -4.56
C ARG A 138 18.93 15.51 -3.43
N GLN A 139 19.98 14.97 -2.81
CA GLN A 139 19.86 13.99 -1.71
C GLN A 139 18.92 14.42 -0.58
N GLN A 140 18.87 15.72 -0.28
CA GLN A 140 18.00 16.26 0.77
C GLN A 140 16.51 15.97 0.52
N LEU A 141 16.08 15.97 -0.75
CA LEU A 141 14.69 15.67 -1.11
C LEU A 141 14.32 14.23 -0.73
N TYR A 142 15.21 13.27 -0.97
CA TYR A 142 14.98 11.87 -0.61
C TYR A 142 15.00 11.63 0.90
N LYS A 143 15.81 12.39 1.65
CA LYS A 143 15.89 12.28 3.12
C LYS A 143 14.61 12.68 3.84
N GLU A 144 13.81 13.54 3.23
CA GLU A 144 12.52 13.98 3.77
C GLU A 144 11.38 12.99 3.50
N ILE A 145 11.61 11.98 2.64
CA ILE A 145 10.63 10.94 2.32
C ILE A 145 10.63 9.88 3.41
N GLU A 146 9.43 9.57 3.87
CA GLU A 146 9.23 8.61 4.94
C GLU A 146 9.21 7.19 4.38
N VAL A 147 10.20 6.38 4.75
CA VAL A 147 10.28 4.95 4.42
C VAL A 147 10.11 4.15 5.70
N ALA A 148 9.02 3.37 5.80
CA ALA A 148 8.68 2.69 7.03
C ALA A 148 8.05 1.32 6.81
N SER A 149 8.05 0.50 7.86
CA SER A 149 7.29 -0.74 7.89
C SER A 149 5.80 -0.46 8.05
N VAL A 150 4.96 -1.40 7.63
CA VAL A 150 3.49 -1.25 7.68
C VAL A 150 3.01 -1.03 9.11
N ASP A 151 3.55 -1.81 10.04
CA ASP A 151 3.22 -1.72 11.46
C ASP A 151 3.59 -0.34 12.02
N SER A 152 4.76 0.18 11.63
CA SER A 152 5.16 1.53 12.04
C SER A 152 4.29 2.61 11.37
N PHE A 153 3.74 2.38 10.18
CA PHE A 153 2.94 3.37 9.43
C PHE A 153 1.49 3.47 9.96
N GLN A 154 1.11 2.69 10.98
CA GLN A 154 -0.22 2.74 11.56
C GLN A 154 -0.53 4.14 12.14
N GLY A 155 -1.68 4.70 11.74
CA GLY A 155 -2.11 6.03 12.18
C GLY A 155 -1.43 7.20 11.46
N ARG A 156 -0.48 6.93 10.56
CA ARG A 156 0.14 7.92 9.68
C ARG A 156 -0.48 7.86 8.28
N GLU A 157 -0.45 8.98 7.57
CA GLU A 157 -1.06 9.16 6.26
C GLU A 157 -0.17 10.03 5.37
N LYS A 158 -0.22 9.77 4.06
CA LYS A 158 0.46 10.56 3.04
C LYS A 158 -0.46 10.80 1.87
N ASP A 159 -0.12 11.78 1.05
CA ASP A 159 -0.89 12.06 -0.15
C ASP A 159 -0.62 10.98 -1.22
N TYR A 160 0.62 10.50 -1.32
CA TYR A 160 1.04 9.40 -2.18
C TYR A 160 1.77 8.32 -1.40
N ILE A 161 1.38 7.06 -1.63
CA ILE A 161 2.03 5.89 -1.03
C ILE A 161 2.59 4.99 -2.12
N ILE A 162 3.79 4.49 -1.88
CA ILE A 162 4.45 3.46 -2.70
C ILE A 162 4.63 2.22 -1.84
N LEU A 163 4.01 1.10 -2.20
CA LEU A 163 4.20 -0.19 -1.54
C LEU A 163 5.25 -1.02 -2.29
N SER A 164 6.28 -1.50 -1.59
CA SER A 164 7.26 -2.48 -2.09
C SER A 164 7.02 -3.83 -1.41
N CYS A 165 6.70 -4.85 -2.21
CA CYS A 165 6.28 -6.18 -1.75
C CYS A 165 7.45 -7.14 -1.46
N VAL A 166 8.59 -6.95 -2.13
CA VAL A 166 9.87 -7.68 -2.01
C VAL A 166 9.86 -9.12 -2.47
N ARG A 167 8.84 -9.90 -2.09
CA ARG A 167 8.78 -11.34 -2.34
C ARG A 167 8.66 -11.65 -3.83
N SER A 168 9.54 -12.53 -4.31
CA SER A 168 9.48 -13.13 -5.65
C SER A 168 9.25 -14.63 -5.55
N ASN A 169 8.13 -15.15 -6.07
CA ASN A 169 7.68 -16.52 -5.80
C ASN A 169 8.12 -17.55 -6.86
N GLU A 170 9.35 -17.50 -7.37
CA GLU A 170 9.79 -18.47 -8.39
C GLU A 170 9.95 -19.93 -7.89
N HIS A 171 10.03 -20.18 -6.57
CA HIS A 171 10.46 -21.49 -6.06
C HIS A 171 9.57 -22.15 -5.00
N GLN A 172 8.44 -21.55 -4.64
CA GLN A 172 7.50 -22.18 -3.72
C GLN A 172 6.20 -22.46 -4.48
N PHE A 173 5.70 -23.70 -4.36
CA PHE A 173 4.33 -24.06 -4.77
C PHE A 173 3.36 -22.97 -4.29
N PRO A 174 2.18 -22.78 -4.92
CA PRO A 174 1.19 -21.78 -4.51
C PRO A 174 0.58 -22.18 -3.15
N SER A 175 1.37 -22.11 -2.09
CA SER A 175 0.95 -22.05 -0.72
C SER A 175 0.87 -20.55 -0.40
N LEU A 176 -0.25 -20.16 0.21
CA LEU A 176 -0.48 -18.81 0.69
C LEU A 176 0.75 -18.31 1.46
N GLU A 177 1.41 -19.17 2.24
CA GLU A 177 2.62 -18.90 3.06
C GLU A 177 3.77 -18.15 2.36
N GLY A 178 4.00 -18.32 1.05
CA GLY A 178 5.12 -17.69 0.33
C GLY A 178 4.97 -16.17 0.14
N ILE A 179 3.73 -15.66 0.14
CA ILE A 179 3.44 -14.24 -0.12
C ILE A 179 3.58 -13.35 1.15
N GLY A 180 3.93 -13.96 2.29
CA GLY A 180 4.20 -13.27 3.55
C GLY A 180 3.17 -12.20 3.91
N PHE A 181 3.56 -10.93 3.78
CA PHE A 181 2.76 -9.75 4.10
C PHE A 181 1.38 -9.67 3.43
N LEU A 182 1.24 -10.18 2.20
CA LEU A 182 -0.04 -10.14 1.47
C LEU A 182 -1.07 -11.14 2.04
N ASN A 183 -0.66 -12.06 2.92
CA ASN A 183 -1.58 -12.98 3.59
C ASN A 183 -2.31 -12.39 4.78
N ASP A 184 -1.87 -11.25 5.31
CA ASP A 184 -2.55 -10.58 6.42
C ASP A 184 -3.49 -9.52 5.84
N PRO A 185 -4.82 -9.78 5.81
CA PRO A 185 -5.81 -8.88 5.25
C PRO A 185 -5.84 -7.53 5.97
N HIS A 186 -5.54 -7.52 7.28
CA HIS A 186 -5.54 -6.30 8.07
C HIS A 186 -4.35 -5.42 7.71
N ARG A 187 -3.17 -6.00 7.52
CA ARG A 187 -1.96 -5.28 7.10
C ARG A 187 -2.07 -4.75 5.67
N LEU A 188 -2.62 -5.53 4.75
CA LEU A 188 -2.89 -5.09 3.38
C LEU A 188 -3.89 -3.93 3.37
N ASN A 189 -5.00 -4.05 4.11
CA ASN A 189 -5.98 -2.99 4.26
C ASN A 189 -5.37 -1.73 4.90
N VAL A 190 -4.46 -1.89 5.86
CA VAL A 190 -3.71 -0.76 6.44
C VAL A 190 -2.90 -0.05 5.36
N ALA A 191 -2.06 -0.77 4.59
CA ALA A 191 -1.21 -0.19 3.56
C ALA A 191 -2.02 0.53 2.46
N LEU A 192 -3.10 -0.09 1.99
CA LEU A 192 -3.97 0.47 0.94
C LEU A 192 -4.68 1.75 1.38
N ASN A 193 -5.03 1.86 2.67
CA ASN A 193 -5.77 3.01 3.22
C ASN A 193 -4.89 4.17 3.69
N ARG A 194 -3.58 4.17 3.39
CA ARG A 194 -2.65 5.25 3.79
C ARG A 194 -2.56 6.41 2.81
N ALA A 195 -2.90 6.22 1.54
CA ALA A 195 -2.87 7.30 0.55
C ALA A 195 -4.16 8.11 0.52
N ARG A 196 -4.04 9.43 0.36
CA ARG A 196 -5.18 10.32 0.13
C ARG A 196 -5.47 10.50 -1.36
N TYR A 197 -4.43 10.69 -2.18
CA TYR A 197 -4.56 11.01 -3.59
C TYR A 197 -4.16 9.87 -4.52
N GLY A 198 -3.12 9.09 -4.22
CA GLY A 198 -2.73 7.97 -5.08
C GLY A 198 -1.88 6.88 -4.44
N ASN A 199 -2.03 5.63 -4.91
CA ASN A 199 -1.30 4.45 -4.44
C ASN A 199 -0.54 3.78 -5.59
N CYS A 200 0.77 3.64 -5.47
CA CYS A 200 1.59 2.86 -6.40
C CYS A 200 2.06 1.58 -5.70
N HIS A 201 2.06 0.47 -6.40
CA HIS A 201 2.56 -0.81 -5.87
C HIS A 201 3.67 -1.32 -6.77
N SER A 202 4.72 -1.89 -6.18
CA SER A 202 5.83 -2.55 -6.89
C SER A 202 5.99 -3.96 -6.31
N GLY A 203 5.91 -4.97 -7.17
CA GLY A 203 6.03 -6.38 -6.78
C GLY A 203 5.81 -7.34 -7.93
N GLU A 204 5.87 -8.64 -7.67
CA GLU A 204 5.49 -9.68 -8.63
C GLU A 204 3.96 -9.92 -8.63
N SER A 205 3.44 -10.43 -9.75
CA SER A 205 2.00 -10.68 -9.99
C SER A 205 1.52 -12.02 -9.43
#